data_AF-A0A510UMD2-F1
#
_entry.id   AF-A0A510UMD2-F1
#
_cell.length_a   1.000
_cell.length_b   1.000
_cell.length_c   1.000
_cell.angle_alpha   90.00
_cell.angle_beta   90.00
_cell.angle_gamma   90.00
#
_symmetry.space_group_name_H-M   'P 1'
#
loop_
_entity.id
_entity.type
_entity.pdbx_description
1 polymer ?
#
loop_
_entity_poly.entity_id
_entity_poly.type
_entity_poly.pdbx_seq_one_letter_code
_entity_poly.pdbx_strand_id
1 'polypeptide(L)' 'MNYCINCGGRGTLQELSVPENEEQPFLQRGEFELDNQYSLEQFVTILQCQICQHEMIDLSA' A
#
# COMPACT_ATOMS: atom_id res chain seq x y z
N MET A 1 15.97 -2.70 -5.06
CA MET A 1 15.69 -4.09 -4.64
C MET A 1 14.86 -4.01 -3.37
N ASN A 2 13.59 -4.41 -3.42
CA ASN A 2 12.68 -4.34 -2.27
C ASN A 2 12.93 -5.51 -1.30
N TYR A 3 12.42 -5.45 -0.07
CA TYR A 3 12.47 -6.56 0.87
C TYR A 3 11.17 -6.66 1.66
N CYS A 4 10.75 -7.89 1.97
CA CYS A 4 9.60 -8.09 2.83
C CYS A 4 9.99 -7.82 4.29
N ILE A 5 9.32 -6.86 4.93
CA ILE A 5 9.57 -6.54 6.35
C ILE A 5 9.21 -7.70 7.29
N ASN A 6 8.27 -8.55 6.87
CA ASN A 6 7.80 -9.69 7.66
C ASN A 6 8.78 -10.88 7.67
N CYS A 7 9.30 -11.30 6.50
CA CYS A 7 10.15 -12.49 6.39
C CYS A 7 11.62 -12.21 6.00
N GLY A 8 11.98 -10.96 5.71
CA GLY A 8 13.32 -10.58 5.26
C GLY A 8 13.67 -10.96 3.82
N GLY A 9 12.74 -11.55 3.07
CA GLY A 9 12.96 -11.98 1.68
C GLY A 9 13.25 -10.81 0.74
N ARG A 10 14.40 -10.82 0.06
CA ARG A 10 14.85 -9.75 -0.86
C ARG A 10 14.39 -9.97 -2.28
N GLY A 11 13.89 -8.91 -2.94
CA GLY A 11 13.40 -8.96 -4.32
C GLY A 11 12.13 -9.79 -4.49
N THR A 12 11.32 -9.89 -3.43
CA THR A 12 10.18 -10.81 -3.36
C THR A 12 8.84 -10.11 -3.46
N LEU A 13 8.81 -8.77 -3.49
CA LEU A 13 7.56 -8.02 -3.52
C LEU A 13 7.13 -7.76 -4.95
N GLN A 14 5.88 -8.08 -5.25
CA GLN A 14 5.21 -7.80 -6.51
C GLN A 14 3.95 -6.97 -6.27
N GLU A 15 3.59 -6.12 -7.22
CA GLU A 15 2.35 -5.37 -7.18
C GLU A 15 1.15 -6.30 -7.26
N LEU A 16 0.18 -6.08 -6.37
CA LEU A 16 -1.09 -6.74 -6.37
C LEU A 16 -2.07 -5.89 -7.19
N SER A 17 -2.60 -6.46 -8.28
CA SER A 17 -3.58 -5.77 -9.11
C SER A 17 -4.90 -5.60 -8.36
N VAL A 18 -5.43 -4.38 -8.37
CA VAL A 18 -6.78 -4.10 -7.88
C VAL A 18 -7.79 -4.68 -8.88
N PRO A 19 -8.80 -5.46 -8.45
CA PRO A 19 -9.85 -5.95 -9.33
C PRO A 19 -10.59 -4.79 -10.03
N GLU A 20 -10.99 -4.98 -11.30
CA GLU A 20 -11.61 -3.92 -12.12
C GLU A 20 -12.90 -3.32 -11.53
N ASN A 21 -13.59 -4.06 -10.65
CA ASN A 21 -14.84 -3.63 -10.02
C ASN A 21 -14.66 -3.12 -8.58
N GLU A 22 -13.42 -2.93 -8.14
CA GLU A 22 -13.09 -2.42 -6.81
C GLU A 22 -12.44 -1.04 -6.90
N GLU A 23 -12.67 -0.22 -5.87
CA GLU A 23 -12.02 1.08 -5.77
C GLU A 23 -10.53 0.91 -5.51
N GLN A 24 -9.70 1.79 -6.10
CA GLN A 24 -8.27 1.79 -5.82
C GLN A 24 -8.02 2.13 -4.35
N PRO A 25 -7.11 1.42 -3.68
CA PRO A 25 -6.78 1.72 -2.29
C PRO A 25 -6.09 3.08 -2.21
N PHE A 26 -6.44 3.84 -1.17
CA PHE A 26 -5.85 5.13 -0.87
C PHE A 26 -5.61 5.29 0.62
N LEU A 27 -4.77 6.26 0.96
CA LEU A 27 -4.50 6.69 2.32
C LEU A 27 -4.92 8.13 2.51
N GLN A 28 -5.61 8.40 3.62
CA GLN A 28 -5.89 9.75 4.09
C GLN A 28 -4.69 10.26 4.91
N ARG A 29 -4.15 11.43 4.55
CA ARG A 29 -2.91 12.00 5.12
C ARG A 29 -2.99 13.54 5.16
N GLY A 30 -2.07 14.16 5.90
CA GLY A 30 -2.00 15.62 6.00
C GLY A 30 -2.53 16.14 7.34
N GLU A 31 -3.20 17.29 7.31
CA GLU A 31 -3.81 17.88 8.50
C GLU A 31 -5.14 17.19 8.79
N PHE A 32 -5.45 17.00 10.06
CA PHE A 32 -6.73 16.43 10.49
C PHE A 32 -7.76 17.55 10.63
N GLU A 33 -8.87 17.45 9.91
CA GLU A 33 -9.87 18.50 9.78
C GLU A 33 -11.11 18.27 10.68
N LEU A 34 -11.96 19.29 10.80
CA LEU A 34 -13.13 19.30 11.69
C LEU A 34 -14.23 18.31 11.25
N ASP A 35 -14.17 17.82 10.02
CA ASP A 35 -15.09 16.85 9.44
C ASP A 35 -14.65 15.38 9.67
N ASN A 36 -13.63 15.16 10.51
CA ASN A 36 -13.01 13.87 10.81
C ASN A 36 -12.32 13.22 9.60
N GLN A 37 -11.81 14.01 8.67
CA GLN A 37 -11.00 13.52 7.55
C GLN A 37 -9.61 14.14 7.58
N TYR A 38 -8.70 13.56 6.82
CA TYR A 38 -7.44 14.23 6.54
C TYR A 38 -7.53 15.03 5.25
N SER A 39 -6.77 16.12 5.17
CA SER A 39 -6.83 17.08 4.06
C SER A 39 -6.42 16.53 2.68
N LEU A 40 -5.78 15.36 2.62
CA LEU A 40 -5.30 14.75 1.38
C LEU A 40 -5.62 13.27 1.29
N GLU A 41 -5.98 12.82 0.10
CA GLU A 41 -6.06 11.41 -0.29
C GLU A 41 -4.90 11.08 -1.23
N GLN A 42 -4.18 10.00 -0.94
CA GLN A 42 -3.07 9.49 -1.75
C GLN A 42 -3.39 8.05 -2.15
N PHE A 43 -3.64 7.81 -3.45
CA PHE A 43 -3.74 6.45 -3.98
C PHE A 43 -2.42 5.71 -3.79
N VAL A 44 -2.50 4.43 -3.44
CA VAL A 44 -1.34 3.60 -3.10
C VAL A 44 -1.30 2.30 -3.89
N THR A 45 -0.11 1.77 -4.03
CA THR A 45 0.10 0.42 -4.58
C THR A 45 0.20 -0.58 -3.44
N ILE A 46 -0.52 -1.70 -3.56
CA ILE A 46 -0.34 -2.83 -2.65
C ILE A 46 0.72 -3.76 -3.23
N LEU A 47 1.69 -4.11 -2.40
CA LEU A 47 2.75 -5.06 -2.71
C LEU A 47 2.53 -6.35 -1.90
N GLN A 48 2.62 -7.50 -2.55
CA GLN A 48 2.54 -8.80 -1.90
C GLN A 48 3.87 -9.54 -1.98
N CYS A 49 4.33 -10.06 -0.83
CA CYS A 49 5.51 -10.92 -0.79
C CYS A 49 5.20 -12.31 -1.34
N GLN A 50 5.91 -12.73 -2.38
CA GLN A 50 5.72 -14.03 -3.03
C GLN A 50 6.22 -15.24 -2.20
N ILE A 51 6.83 -15.00 -1.03
CA ILE A 51 7.28 -16.07 -0.12
C ILE A 51 6.27 -16.31 1.00
N CYS A 52 5.91 -15.24 1.73
CA CYS A 52 5.08 -15.36 2.94
C CYS A 52 3.67 -14.77 2.77
N GLN A 53 3.32 -14.32 1.56
CA GLN A 53 2.02 -13.74 1.21
C GLN A 53 1.63 -12.50 2.02
N HIS A 54 2.61 -11.87 2.69
CA HIS A 54 2.38 -10.65 3.46
C HIS A 54 2.20 -9.46 2.52
N GLU A 55 1.12 -8.70 2.71
CA GLU A 55 0.78 -7.50 1.95
C GLU A 55 1.30 -6.24 2.64
N MET A 56 1.81 -5.30 1.85
CA MET A 56 2.34 -4.02 2.31
C MET A 56 1.86 -2.91 1.38
N ILE A 57 1.70 -1.73 1.95
CA ILE A 57 1.41 -0.52 1.19
C ILE A 57 2.74 0.11 0.77
N ASP A 58 2.91 0.39 -0.52
CA ASP A 58 4.02 1.20 -1.02
C ASP A 58 3.70 2.69 -0.86
N LEU A 59 4.56 3.39 -0.13
CA LEU A 59 4.45 4.83 0.15
C LEU A 59 5.44 5.67 -0.67
N SER A 60 6.09 5.09 -1.69
CA SER A 60 7.12 5.78 -2.49
C SER A 60 6.56 6.74 -3.54
N ALA A 61 5.24 6.83 -3.68
CA ALA A 61 4.53 7.77 -4.55
C ALA A 61 4.60 9.23 -4.06
#